data_AF-C3RXK1-F1
#
_entry.id   AF-C3RXK1-F1
#
_cell.length_a   1.000
_cell.length_b   1.000
_cell.length_c   1.000
_cell.angle_alpha   90.00
_cell.angle_beta   90.00
_cell.angle_gamma   90.00
#
_symmetry.space_group_name_H-M   'P 1'
#
loop_
_entity.id
_entity.type
_entity.pdbx_description
1 polymer ?
#
loop_
_entity_poly.entity_id
_entity_poly.type
_entity_poly.pdbx_seq_one_letter_code
_entity_poly.pdbx_strand_id
1 'polypeptide(L)'
;TLPMRVRMAGDEPVDSLMGRIQTDGFGAIEHSGLATTHILESAGPEKGSGAGSRAASGGGKRRAQFDVLFILENYPLGPEFLTSKNLGIGSFASHERTNYPLTVVAIPGERLTVRFSSMTGVVEPAWVSAFMGLFRTALHQVSSGHRLVADVDGVDAAALADLLRSSQNAPTVEAEHEDQQRFFADFRGPVFVLDEQARPCPVGVPGHIHVAADSVSDLPVNGEWGQWMAEGETEPGFPSPHRYLYPTGDVGMWTSRDSIKLLD
;
A
#
# COMPACT_ATOMS: atom_id res chain seq x y z
N THR A 1 -18.23 -5.33 -14.42
CA THR A 1 -16.87 -5.32 -13.85
C THR A 1 -16.28 -6.69 -14.02
N LEU A 2 -15.01 -6.78 -14.41
CA LEU A 2 -14.34 -8.06 -14.58
C LEU A 2 -13.28 -8.22 -13.48
N PRO A 3 -13.32 -9.28 -12.66
CA PRO A 3 -12.23 -9.57 -11.75
C PRO A 3 -10.99 -9.97 -12.57
N MET A 4 -9.89 -9.27 -12.38
CA MET A 4 -8.61 -9.62 -12.98
C MET A 4 -7.67 -10.12 -11.89
N ARG A 5 -7.11 -11.32 -12.08
CA ARG A 5 -6.09 -11.88 -11.19
C ARG A 5 -4.71 -11.68 -11.83
N VAL A 6 -3.95 -10.73 -11.31
CA VAL A 6 -2.57 -10.48 -11.74
C VAL A 6 -1.63 -11.30 -10.86
N ARG A 7 -0.83 -12.17 -11.49
CA ARG A 7 0.29 -12.85 -10.83
C ARG A 7 1.59 -12.20 -11.27
N MET A 8 2.46 -11.87 -10.33
CA MET A 8 3.75 -11.24 -10.61
C MET A 8 4.87 -11.99 -9.89
N ALA A 9 6.06 -11.98 -10.47
CA ALA A 9 7.29 -12.46 -9.85
C ALA A 9 8.34 -11.33 -9.89
N GLY A 10 9.17 -11.21 -8.85
CA GLY A 10 10.12 -10.10 -8.76
C GLY A 10 11.17 -10.09 -9.87
N ASP A 11 11.56 -11.27 -10.35
CA ASP A 11 12.51 -11.48 -11.45
C ASP A 11 11.87 -11.42 -12.84
N GLU A 12 10.55 -11.18 -12.93
CA GLU A 12 9.85 -10.99 -14.19
C GLU A 12 10.18 -9.61 -14.80
N PRO A 13 10.45 -9.53 -16.12
CA PRO A 13 10.55 -8.25 -16.80
C PRO A 13 9.22 -7.48 -16.78
N VAL A 14 9.28 -6.16 -16.56
CA VAL A 14 8.09 -5.30 -16.50
C VAL A 14 7.27 -5.37 -17.80
N ASP A 15 7.91 -5.37 -18.96
CA ASP A 15 7.25 -5.47 -20.26
C ASP A 15 6.49 -6.80 -20.44
N SER A 16 7.05 -7.89 -19.92
CA SER A 16 6.43 -9.22 -19.92
C SER A 16 5.20 -9.26 -19.03
N LEU A 17 5.28 -8.69 -17.81
CA LEU A 17 4.11 -8.55 -16.93
C LEU A 17 3.01 -7.71 -17.58
N MET A 18 3.36 -6.55 -18.16
CA MET A 18 2.40 -5.66 -18.82
C MET A 18 1.73 -6.34 -20.03
N GLY A 19 2.50 -7.08 -20.83
CA GLY A 19 1.98 -7.86 -21.95
C GLY A 19 1.01 -8.96 -21.51
N ARG A 20 1.30 -9.64 -20.39
CA ARG A 20 0.39 -10.62 -19.77
C ARG A 20 -0.88 -9.96 -19.25
N ILE A 21 -0.78 -8.87 -18.48
CA ILE A 21 -1.95 -8.13 -17.99
C ILE A 21 -2.85 -7.69 -19.16
N GLN A 22 -2.25 -7.19 -20.24
CA GLN A 22 -2.98 -6.79 -21.44
C GLN A 22 -3.69 -7.99 -22.09
N THR A 23 -2.99 -9.11 -22.25
CA THR A 23 -3.53 -10.34 -22.86
C THR A 23 -4.66 -10.93 -22.01
N ASP A 24 -4.45 -11.05 -20.70
CA ASP A 24 -5.44 -11.53 -19.74
C ASP A 24 -6.67 -10.59 -19.70
N GLY A 25 -6.44 -9.28 -19.78
CA GLY A 25 -7.49 -8.26 -19.85
C GLY A 25 -8.34 -8.38 -21.11
N PHE A 26 -7.73 -8.55 -22.28
CA PHE A 26 -8.45 -8.79 -23.53
C PHE A 26 -9.25 -10.11 -23.49
N GLY A 27 -8.65 -11.19 -22.99
CA GLY A 27 -9.36 -12.46 -22.82
C GLY A 27 -10.55 -12.34 -21.87
N ALA A 28 -10.42 -11.57 -20.79
CA ALA A 28 -11.54 -11.32 -19.87
C ALA A 28 -12.67 -10.50 -20.51
N ILE A 29 -12.35 -9.55 -21.39
CA ILE A 29 -13.34 -8.74 -22.12
C ILE A 29 -14.24 -9.61 -23.00
N GLU A 30 -13.75 -10.70 -23.58
CA GLU A 30 -14.58 -11.64 -24.35
C GLU A 30 -15.73 -12.25 -23.52
N HIS A 31 -15.60 -12.21 -22.19
CA HIS A 31 -16.61 -12.69 -21.23
C HIS A 31 -17.37 -11.56 -20.52
N SER A 32 -17.28 -10.31 -21.00
CA SER A 32 -17.92 -9.14 -20.37
C SER A 32 -19.45 -9.19 -20.31
N GLY A 33 -20.07 -10.10 -21.06
CA GLY A 33 -21.52 -10.34 -21.03
C GLY A 33 -22.03 -11.00 -19.74
N LEU A 34 -21.14 -11.54 -18.90
CA LEU A 34 -21.50 -12.14 -17.62
C LEU A 34 -21.52 -11.08 -16.51
N ALA A 35 -22.55 -11.12 -15.67
CA ALA A 35 -22.61 -10.30 -14.48
C ALA A 35 -21.46 -10.68 -13.52
N THR A 36 -20.82 -9.69 -12.90
CA THR A 36 -19.73 -9.91 -11.93
C THR A 36 -20.14 -10.89 -10.83
N THR A 37 -21.38 -10.78 -10.34
CA THR A 37 -21.95 -11.69 -9.34
C THR A 37 -21.91 -13.14 -9.80
N HIS A 38 -22.27 -13.41 -11.06
CA HIS A 38 -22.27 -14.75 -11.63
C HIS A 38 -20.86 -15.32 -11.77
N ILE A 39 -19.88 -14.49 -12.16
CA ILE A 39 -18.46 -14.86 -12.24
C ILE A 39 -17.95 -15.29 -10.86
N LEU A 40 -18.21 -14.47 -9.83
CA LEU A 40 -17.76 -14.74 -8.46
C LEU A 40 -18.44 -15.97 -7.85
N GLU A 41 -19.72 -16.21 -8.16
CA GLU A 41 -20.47 -17.39 -7.73
C GLU A 41 -19.93 -18.68 -8.36
N SER A 42 -19.56 -18.61 -9.64
CA SER A 42 -19.05 -19.76 -10.40
C SER A 42 -17.63 -20.15 -10.00
N ALA A 43 -16.82 -19.21 -9.49
CA ALA A 43 -15.47 -19.47 -9.00
C ALA A 43 -15.41 -20.34 -7.72
N GLY A 44 -16.53 -20.48 -7.01
CA GLY A 44 -16.59 -21.20 -5.72
C GLY A 44 -15.86 -20.46 -4.58
N PRO A 45 -15.97 -20.95 -3.33
CA PRO A 45 -15.18 -20.41 -2.22
C PRO A 45 -13.70 -20.67 -2.44
N GLU A 46 -12.85 -19.67 -2.21
CA GLU A 46 -11.40 -19.88 -2.20
C GLU A 46 -11.04 -20.94 -1.15
N LYS A 47 -10.43 -22.05 -1.58
CA LYS A 47 -9.71 -22.93 -0.67
C LYS A 47 -8.40 -22.22 -0.31
N GLY A 48 -8.47 -21.30 0.65
CA GLY A 48 -7.28 -20.75 1.28
C GLY A 48 -6.48 -21.87 1.93
N SER A 49 -5.20 -21.95 1.58
CA SER A 49 -4.18 -22.76 2.25
C SER A 49 -4.00 -22.26 3.69
N GLY A 50 -4.37 -23.08 4.69
CA GLY A 50 -4.15 -22.78 6.10
C GLY A 50 -5.23 -23.37 6.98
N ALA A 51 -4.83 -24.15 7.97
CA ALA A 51 -5.66 -25.06 8.72
C ALA A 51 -6.81 -24.40 9.51
N GLY A 52 -8.00 -25.01 9.42
CA GLY A 52 -9.02 -24.98 10.46
C GLY A 52 -10.04 -23.85 10.39
N SER A 53 -11.17 -24.07 9.73
CA SER A 53 -12.43 -23.53 10.23
C SER A 53 -13.62 -24.42 9.86
N ARG A 54 -14.31 -24.87 10.90
CA ARG A 54 -15.53 -25.68 10.85
C ARG A 54 -16.64 -24.89 10.18
N ALA A 55 -17.49 -25.62 9.47
CA ALA A 55 -18.78 -25.15 9.01
C ALA A 55 -19.54 -24.40 10.12
N ALA A 56 -19.97 -23.18 9.82
CA ALA A 56 -21.05 -22.51 10.53
C ALA A 56 -21.99 -21.88 9.49
N SER A 57 -23.20 -22.41 9.48
CA SER A 57 -24.38 -21.89 8.81
C SER A 57 -24.71 -20.47 9.26
N GLY A 58 -24.87 -19.56 8.30
CA GLY A 58 -25.43 -18.23 8.53
C GLY A 58 -25.30 -17.38 7.26
N GLY A 59 -26.42 -16.92 6.72
CA GLY A 59 -26.48 -16.11 5.49
C GLY A 59 -25.77 -14.77 5.65
N GLY A 60 -24.47 -14.74 5.36
CA GLY A 60 -23.63 -13.55 5.30
C GLY A 60 -23.15 -13.28 3.88
N LYS A 61 -23.26 -12.01 3.43
CA LYS A 61 -22.84 -11.50 2.11
C LYS A 61 -21.57 -12.20 1.60
N ARG A 62 -21.67 -12.84 0.43
CA ARG A 62 -20.50 -13.21 -0.39
C ARG A 62 -19.67 -11.93 -0.60
N ARG A 63 -18.49 -11.85 0.04
CA ARG A 63 -17.55 -10.73 -0.14
C ARG A 63 -17.17 -10.66 -1.62
N ALA A 64 -17.09 -9.45 -2.17
CA ALA A 64 -16.41 -9.24 -3.44
C ALA A 64 -14.98 -9.80 -3.30
N GLN A 65 -14.49 -10.54 -4.30
CA GLN A 65 -13.14 -11.11 -4.25
C GLN A 65 -12.03 -10.04 -4.39
N PHE A 66 -12.39 -8.76 -4.49
CA PHE A 66 -11.46 -7.65 -4.66
C PHE A 66 -12.07 -6.35 -4.10
N ASP A 67 -11.21 -5.52 -3.50
CA ASP A 67 -11.57 -4.25 -2.86
C ASP A 67 -11.24 -3.01 -3.70
N VAL A 68 -10.47 -3.19 -4.78
CA VAL A 68 -9.98 -2.12 -5.65
C VAL A 68 -10.61 -2.25 -7.04
N LEU A 69 -11.28 -1.20 -7.49
CA LEU A 69 -11.73 -1.06 -8.87
C LEU A 69 -10.75 -0.18 -9.65
N PHE A 70 -10.20 -0.72 -10.74
CA PHE A 70 -9.39 0.05 -11.69
C PHE A 70 -10.19 0.34 -12.96
N ILE A 71 -10.20 1.59 -13.40
CA ILE A 71 -10.91 2.06 -14.61
C ILE A 71 -9.92 2.77 -15.51
N LEU A 72 -9.92 2.43 -16.79
CA LEU A 72 -9.21 3.17 -17.83
C LEU A 72 -10.23 3.90 -18.71
N GLU A 73 -10.26 5.23 -18.63
CA GLU A 73 -11.14 6.08 -19.44
C GLU A 73 -10.41 6.58 -20.68
N ASN A 74 -10.27 5.71 -21.68
CA ASN A 74 -9.57 6.03 -22.94
C ASN A 74 -10.53 6.55 -24.04
N TYR A 75 -11.48 7.41 -23.70
CA TYR A 75 -12.42 7.99 -24.67
C TYR A 75 -12.41 9.53 -24.61
N PRO A 76 -12.61 10.21 -25.75
CA PRO A 76 -12.47 11.66 -25.83
C PRO A 76 -13.62 12.36 -25.10
N LEU A 77 -13.34 12.83 -23.88
CA LEU A 77 -14.25 13.63 -23.06
C LEU A 77 -13.92 15.13 -23.04
N GLY A 78 -12.95 15.58 -23.83
CA GLY A 78 -12.56 16.99 -23.84
C GLY A 78 -13.67 17.93 -24.34
N PRO A 79 -13.76 19.18 -23.84
CA PRO A 79 -14.74 20.17 -24.29
C PRO A 79 -14.78 20.35 -25.81
N GLU A 80 -13.64 20.20 -26.48
CA GLU A 80 -13.47 20.23 -27.93
C GLU A 80 -14.28 19.14 -28.67
N PHE A 81 -14.58 18.03 -28.00
CA PHE A 81 -15.41 16.94 -28.53
C PHE A 81 -16.90 17.10 -28.18
N LEU A 82 -17.23 18.02 -27.26
CA LEU A 82 -18.58 18.26 -26.73
C LEU A 82 -19.19 19.61 -27.17
N THR A 83 -18.50 20.34 -28.04
CA THR A 83 -18.99 21.59 -28.63
C THR A 83 -19.83 21.38 -29.89
N SER A 84 -21.02 21.98 -29.92
CA SER A 84 -21.85 22.10 -31.13
C SER A 84 -22.00 23.57 -31.53
N LYS A 85 -22.41 23.84 -32.78
CA LYS A 85 -22.38 25.19 -33.39
C LYS A 85 -23.01 26.32 -32.56
N ASN A 86 -23.98 26.03 -31.70
CA ASN A 86 -24.68 27.02 -30.87
C ASN A 86 -24.73 26.66 -29.37
N LEU A 87 -24.02 25.61 -28.93
CA LEU A 87 -24.03 25.15 -27.54
C LEU A 87 -22.63 24.65 -27.16
N GLY A 88 -22.02 25.35 -26.20
CA GLY A 88 -20.77 24.92 -25.56
C GLY A 88 -21.08 24.32 -24.20
N ILE A 89 -20.59 23.11 -23.94
CA ILE A 89 -20.53 22.57 -22.59
C ILE A 89 -19.31 23.18 -21.90
N GLY A 90 -19.52 23.83 -20.76
CA GLY A 90 -18.44 24.38 -19.93
C GLY A 90 -17.64 23.28 -19.22
N SER A 91 -16.93 23.64 -18.16
CA SER A 91 -16.26 22.63 -17.32
C SER A 91 -17.30 21.66 -16.73
N PHE A 92 -17.14 20.35 -16.99
CA PHE A 92 -17.90 19.31 -16.30
C PHE A 92 -17.00 18.62 -15.27
N ALA A 93 -17.58 18.22 -14.15
CA ALA A 93 -16.93 17.36 -13.18
C ALA A 93 -17.71 16.04 -13.14
N SER A 94 -17.09 14.94 -13.58
CA SER A 94 -17.63 13.61 -13.33
C SER A 94 -17.26 13.18 -11.91
N HIS A 95 -18.25 12.66 -11.18
CA HIS A 95 -18.07 12.07 -9.86
C HIS A 95 -18.64 10.66 -9.90
N GLU A 96 -17.77 9.69 -10.15
CA GLU A 96 -18.13 8.28 -10.15
C GLU A 96 -18.27 7.80 -8.70
N ARG A 97 -19.45 7.30 -8.33
CA ARG A 97 -19.68 6.71 -7.01
C ARG A 97 -19.86 5.20 -7.17
N THR A 98 -18.82 4.47 -6.82
CA THR A 98 -18.81 3.02 -6.90
C THR A 98 -19.07 2.41 -5.52
N ASN A 99 -19.33 1.10 -5.49
CA ASN A 99 -19.51 0.33 -4.27
C ASN A 99 -18.21 -0.36 -3.81
N TYR A 100 -17.05 0.04 -4.34
CA TYR A 100 -15.74 -0.52 -3.99
C TYR A 100 -15.03 0.39 -2.97
N PRO A 101 -14.34 -0.17 -1.96
CA PRO A 101 -13.56 0.59 -0.98
C PRO A 101 -12.60 1.61 -1.62
N LEU A 102 -11.93 1.22 -2.70
CA LEU A 102 -11.03 2.08 -3.48
C LEU A 102 -11.35 1.98 -4.97
N THR A 103 -11.44 3.12 -5.65
CA THR A 103 -11.53 3.21 -7.10
C THR A 103 -10.38 4.07 -7.63
N VAL A 104 -9.65 3.53 -8.59
CA VAL A 104 -8.56 4.20 -9.29
C VAL A 104 -8.97 4.38 -10.75
N VAL A 105 -9.01 5.62 -11.22
CA VAL A 105 -9.38 5.96 -12.59
C VAL A 105 -8.16 6.57 -13.28
N ALA A 106 -7.68 5.92 -14.34
CA ALA A 106 -6.64 6.43 -15.22
C ALA A 106 -7.27 7.05 -16.46
N ILE A 107 -6.95 8.32 -16.74
CA ILE A 107 -7.46 9.10 -17.87
C ILE A 107 -6.25 9.54 -18.70
N PRO A 108 -5.98 8.86 -19.83
CA PRO A 108 -4.93 9.27 -20.77
C PRO A 108 -5.23 10.64 -21.40
N GLY A 109 -4.18 11.41 -21.65
CA GLY A 109 -4.23 12.73 -22.29
C GLY A 109 -2.82 13.26 -22.53
N GLU A 110 -2.65 14.56 -22.81
CA GLU A 110 -1.30 15.18 -22.87
C GLU A 110 -0.51 14.96 -21.57
N ARG A 111 -1.23 14.89 -20.45
CA ARG A 111 -0.72 14.42 -19.17
C ARG A 111 -1.65 13.33 -18.64
N LEU A 112 -1.07 12.21 -18.22
CA LEU A 112 -1.84 11.16 -17.56
C LEU A 112 -2.44 11.70 -16.26
N THR A 113 -3.77 11.67 -16.17
CA THR A 113 -4.48 12.01 -14.94
C THR A 113 -4.89 10.71 -14.26
N VAL A 114 -4.61 10.60 -12.95
CA VAL A 114 -5.03 9.45 -12.14
C VAL A 114 -5.83 9.98 -10.97
N ARG A 115 -7.06 9.47 -10.82
CA ARG A 115 -7.99 9.86 -9.76
C ARG A 115 -8.21 8.71 -8.80
N PHE A 116 -8.20 9.00 -7.52
CA PHE A 116 -8.46 8.06 -6.44
C PHE A 116 -9.72 8.50 -5.72
N SER A 117 -10.70 7.61 -5.65
CA SER A 117 -11.91 7.77 -4.87
C SER A 117 -11.97 6.66 -3.85
N SER A 118 -12.15 6.99 -2.58
CA SER A 118 -12.23 5.99 -1.51
C SER A 118 -13.51 6.13 -0.69
N MET A 119 -13.93 5.03 -0.08
CA MET A 119 -15.10 5.01 0.79
C MET A 119 -14.74 5.54 2.18
N THR A 120 -15.38 6.64 2.59
CA THR A 120 -15.19 7.25 3.90
C THR A 120 -15.50 6.27 5.03
N GLY A 121 -14.64 6.22 6.04
CA GLY A 121 -14.77 5.31 7.18
C GLY A 121 -14.39 3.86 6.88
N VAL A 122 -13.99 3.54 5.64
CA VAL A 122 -13.47 2.22 5.25
C VAL A 122 -11.99 2.30 4.88
N VAL A 123 -11.60 3.34 4.13
CA VAL A 123 -10.20 3.56 3.77
C VAL A 123 -9.74 4.89 4.37
N GLU A 124 -8.62 4.85 5.09
CA GLU A 124 -8.07 6.03 5.74
C GLU A 124 -7.50 7.03 4.69
N PRO A 125 -7.78 8.34 4.81
CA PRO A 125 -7.26 9.33 3.87
C PRO A 125 -5.72 9.38 3.81
N ALA A 126 -5.04 9.13 4.93
CA ALA A 126 -3.58 9.07 5.01
C ALA A 126 -3.04 7.93 4.13
N TRP A 127 -3.66 6.74 4.23
CA TRP A 127 -3.31 5.60 3.40
C TRP A 127 -3.51 5.88 1.91
N VAL A 128 -4.62 6.52 1.51
CA VAL A 128 -4.86 6.88 0.10
C VAL A 128 -3.78 7.84 -0.40
N SER A 129 -3.40 8.82 0.41
CA SER A 129 -2.35 9.79 0.07
C SER A 129 -0.99 9.12 -0.12
N ALA A 130 -0.66 8.15 0.75
CA ALA A 130 0.55 7.34 0.62
C ALA A 130 0.53 6.49 -0.67
N PHE A 131 -0.58 5.80 -0.92
CA PHE A 131 -0.75 4.99 -2.13
C PHE A 131 -0.67 5.83 -3.40
N MET A 132 -1.22 7.04 -3.42
CA MET A 132 -1.06 7.99 -4.53
C MET A 132 0.42 8.33 -4.80
N GLY A 133 1.19 8.55 -3.74
CA GLY A 133 2.63 8.78 -3.81
C GLY A 133 3.37 7.59 -4.40
N LEU A 134 3.15 6.40 -3.83
CA LEU A 134 3.74 5.14 -4.31
C LEU A 134 3.39 4.86 -5.77
N PHE A 135 2.13 5.00 -6.13
CA PHE A 135 1.64 4.76 -7.49
C PHE A 135 2.31 5.70 -8.49
N ARG A 136 2.41 6.99 -8.16
CA ARG A 136 3.10 7.97 -9.01
C ARG A 136 4.57 7.62 -9.20
N THR A 137 5.28 7.28 -8.12
CA THR A 137 6.69 6.90 -8.20
C THR A 137 6.90 5.61 -8.99
N ALA A 138 6.03 4.61 -8.81
CA ALA A 138 6.06 3.37 -9.60
C ALA A 138 5.91 3.65 -11.10
N LEU A 139 4.99 4.54 -11.50
CA LEU A 139 4.87 4.97 -12.89
C LEU A 139 6.15 5.65 -13.40
N HIS A 140 6.80 6.47 -12.58
CA HIS A 140 8.08 7.08 -12.92
C HIS A 140 9.22 6.04 -13.04
N GLN A 141 9.29 5.06 -12.15
CA GLN A 141 10.26 3.96 -12.20
C GLN A 141 10.11 3.16 -13.50
N VAL A 142 8.88 2.78 -13.87
CA VAL A 142 8.62 2.13 -15.16
C VAL A 142 9.05 3.02 -16.33
N SER A 143 8.67 4.30 -16.32
CA SER A 143 9.01 5.25 -17.41
C SER A 143 10.52 5.54 -17.54
N SER A 144 11.27 5.40 -16.46
CA SER A 144 12.72 5.62 -16.41
C SER A 144 13.53 4.38 -16.79
N GLY A 145 12.86 3.26 -17.07
CA GLY A 145 13.48 2.05 -17.62
C GLY A 145 13.86 0.99 -16.58
N HIS A 146 13.25 0.99 -15.40
CA HIS A 146 13.38 -0.14 -14.47
C HIS A 146 12.89 -1.42 -15.17
N ARG A 147 13.71 -2.47 -15.17
CA ARG A 147 13.51 -3.63 -16.05
C ARG A 147 12.77 -4.76 -15.39
N LEU A 148 13.05 -5.04 -14.12
CA LEU A 148 12.42 -6.12 -13.37
C LEU A 148 11.28 -5.58 -12.51
N VAL A 149 10.27 -6.40 -12.25
CA VAL A 149 9.16 -6.04 -11.36
C VAL A 149 9.66 -5.72 -9.95
N ALA A 150 10.69 -6.41 -9.45
CA ALA A 150 11.29 -6.12 -8.15
C ALA A 150 11.94 -4.73 -8.07
N ASP A 151 12.30 -4.13 -9.22
CA ASP A 151 12.90 -2.80 -9.29
C ASP A 151 11.83 -1.69 -9.21
N VAL A 152 10.53 -2.04 -9.25
CA VAL A 152 9.40 -1.09 -9.20
C VAL A 152 8.68 -1.21 -7.87
N ASP A 153 9.24 -0.60 -6.83
CA ASP A 153 8.70 -0.63 -5.46
C ASP A 153 7.80 0.58 -5.13
N GLY A 154 7.75 1.60 -6.00
CA GLY A 154 7.04 2.85 -5.78
C GLY A 154 7.66 3.75 -4.71
N VAL A 155 8.83 3.41 -4.18
CA VAL A 155 9.47 4.19 -3.12
C VAL A 155 10.37 5.25 -3.74
N ASP A 156 10.19 6.50 -3.31
CA ASP A 156 11.10 7.59 -3.69
C ASP A 156 12.38 7.47 -2.87
N ALA A 157 13.47 7.06 -3.51
CA ALA A 157 14.76 6.83 -2.86
C ALA A 157 15.32 8.08 -2.16
N ALA A 158 15.09 9.28 -2.69
CA ALA A 158 15.57 10.52 -2.08
C ALA A 158 14.74 10.84 -0.83
N ALA A 159 13.41 10.73 -0.92
CA ALA A 159 12.53 10.92 0.23
C ALA A 159 12.79 9.88 1.32
N LEU A 160 13.05 8.63 0.96
CA LEU A 160 13.40 7.57 1.90
C LEU A 160 14.74 7.84 2.59
N ALA A 161 15.76 8.25 1.84
CA ALA A 161 17.05 8.58 2.41
C ALA A 161 16.95 9.76 3.40
N ASP A 162 16.10 10.75 3.10
CA ASP A 162 15.83 11.87 3.99
C ASP A 162 15.11 11.41 5.27
N LEU A 163 14.10 10.56 5.13
CA LEU A 163 13.36 9.95 6.24
C LEU A 163 14.28 9.12 7.16
N LEU A 164 15.19 8.32 6.58
CA LEU A 164 16.15 7.52 7.34
C LEU A 164 17.19 8.37 8.09
N ARG A 165 17.46 9.60 7.64
CA ARG A 165 18.33 10.52 8.37
C ARG A 165 17.57 11.22 9.51
N SER A 166 16.30 11.59 9.30
CA SER A 166 15.50 12.19 10.36
C SER A 166 15.15 11.20 11.46
N SER A 167 14.87 9.94 11.11
CA SER A 167 14.51 8.86 12.05
C SER A 167 15.59 8.56 13.08
N GLN A 168 16.84 8.95 12.83
CA GLN A 168 17.95 8.79 13.77
C GLN A 168 17.88 9.78 14.95
N ASN A 169 17.08 10.84 14.84
CA ASN A 169 16.96 11.90 15.84
C ASN A 169 15.72 11.73 16.72
N ALA A 170 15.44 10.51 17.18
CA ALA A 170 14.35 10.19 18.10
C ALA A 170 12.98 10.77 17.67
N PRO A 171 12.32 10.16 16.67
CA PRO A 171 11.04 10.66 16.20
C PRO A 171 9.98 10.64 17.32
N THR A 172 8.97 11.50 17.18
CA THR A 172 7.80 11.44 18.05
C THR A 172 7.02 10.18 17.72
N VAL A 173 6.65 9.39 18.74
CA VAL A 173 5.78 8.22 18.56
C VAL A 173 4.47 8.47 19.28
N GLU A 174 3.39 8.60 18.50
CA GLU A 174 2.03 8.73 18.99
C GLU A 174 1.46 7.33 19.24
N ALA A 175 1.22 7.04 20.53
CA ALA A 175 0.75 5.75 21.01
C ALA A 175 -0.56 5.89 21.80
N GLU A 176 -1.49 4.95 21.65
CA GLU A 176 -2.78 4.98 22.36
C GLU A 176 -2.73 4.23 23.70
N HIS A 177 -1.88 3.21 23.84
CA HIS A 177 -1.76 2.41 25.05
C HIS A 177 -0.67 2.94 26.01
N GLU A 178 -0.92 2.81 27.31
CA GLU A 178 -0.06 3.37 28.37
C GLU A 178 1.34 2.72 28.41
N ASP A 179 1.43 1.43 28.14
CA ASP A 179 2.68 0.67 28.05
C ASP A 179 3.55 1.13 26.87
N GLN A 180 2.94 1.32 25.69
CA GLN A 180 3.59 1.89 24.51
C GLN A 180 4.08 3.32 24.79
N GLN A 181 3.22 4.18 25.34
CA GLN A 181 3.58 5.56 25.70
C GLN A 181 4.75 5.59 26.68
N ARG A 182 4.77 4.71 27.67
CA ARG A 182 5.87 4.61 28.63
C ARG A 182 7.17 4.19 27.97
N PHE A 183 7.15 3.16 27.12
CA PHE A 183 8.34 2.72 26.40
C PHE A 183 8.95 3.85 25.55
N PHE A 184 8.14 4.53 24.74
CA PHE A 184 8.61 5.63 23.90
C PHE A 184 8.85 6.93 24.68
N ALA A 185 8.40 7.05 25.92
CA ALA A 185 8.80 8.11 26.84
C ALA A 185 10.20 7.87 27.44
N ASP A 186 10.62 6.62 27.61
CA ASP A 186 11.93 6.25 28.14
C ASP A 186 12.98 6.02 27.03
N PHE A 187 12.55 5.64 25.83
CA PHE A 187 13.42 5.48 24.66
C PHE A 187 13.57 6.80 23.88
N ARG A 188 14.81 7.20 23.60
CA ARG A 188 15.17 8.43 22.84
C ARG A 188 16.15 8.13 21.70
N GLY A 189 16.14 6.90 21.19
CA GLY A 189 16.99 6.48 20.08
C GLY A 189 16.25 6.45 18.74
N PRO A 190 16.89 5.93 17.68
CA PRO A 190 16.27 5.79 16.38
C PRO A 190 15.10 4.81 16.38
N VAL A 191 14.03 5.17 15.68
CA VAL A 191 12.85 4.32 15.47
C VAL A 191 12.59 4.20 13.97
N PHE A 192 12.26 3.00 13.51
CA PHE A 192 11.99 2.69 12.12
C PHE A 192 10.66 1.95 11.98
N VAL A 193 9.98 2.18 10.86
CA VAL A 193 8.81 1.41 10.42
C VAL A 193 9.27 0.55 9.26
N LEU A 194 9.17 -0.77 9.37
CA LEU A 194 9.68 -1.72 8.38
C LEU A 194 8.59 -2.62 7.82
N ASP A 195 8.72 -3.03 6.57
CA ASP A 195 7.88 -4.06 5.98
C ASP A 195 8.29 -5.48 6.43
N GLU A 196 7.56 -6.50 5.96
CA GLU A 196 7.84 -7.91 6.27
C GLU A 196 9.22 -8.40 5.77
N GLN A 197 9.87 -7.64 4.88
CA GLN A 197 11.21 -7.93 4.36
C GLN A 197 12.29 -7.07 5.05
N ALA A 198 11.95 -6.43 6.17
CA ALA A 198 12.82 -5.52 6.92
C ALA A 198 13.31 -4.30 6.12
N ARG A 199 12.54 -3.87 5.11
CA ARG A 199 12.82 -2.66 4.33
C ARG A 199 12.06 -1.47 4.94
N PRO A 200 12.64 -0.26 4.96
CA PRO A 200 11.96 0.89 5.55
C PRO A 200 10.71 1.30 4.77
N CYS A 201 9.60 1.47 5.48
CA CYS A 201 8.35 1.97 4.93
C CYS A 201 8.41 3.49 4.77
N PRO A 202 7.93 4.06 3.64
CA PRO A 202 7.80 5.50 3.49
C PRO A 202 6.59 6.06 4.27
N VAL A 203 6.45 7.39 4.24
CA VAL A 203 5.35 8.10 4.91
C VAL A 203 3.98 7.58 4.49
N GLY A 204 3.16 7.25 5.48
CA GLY A 204 1.78 6.75 5.35
C GLY A 204 1.64 5.29 4.93
N VAL A 205 2.75 4.54 4.87
CA VAL A 205 2.73 3.09 4.65
C VAL A 205 2.89 2.37 6.00
N PRO A 206 1.91 1.54 6.41
CA PRO A 206 2.02 0.74 7.63
C PRO A 206 3.18 -0.27 7.57
N GLY A 207 3.78 -0.53 8.73
CA GLY A 207 4.79 -1.55 8.92
C GLY A 207 5.07 -1.81 10.40
N HIS A 208 5.95 -2.76 10.68
CA HIS A 208 6.36 -3.14 12.03
C HIS A 208 7.35 -2.13 12.60
N ILE A 209 7.10 -1.70 13.84
CA ILE A 209 7.97 -0.76 14.53
C ILE A 209 9.20 -1.48 15.09
N HIS A 210 10.35 -0.90 14.79
CA HIS A 210 11.65 -1.35 15.26
C HIS A 210 12.41 -0.19 15.89
N VAL A 211 13.17 -0.48 16.93
CA VAL A 211 14.10 0.46 17.56
C VAL A 211 15.52 0.03 17.30
N ALA A 212 16.43 0.98 17.10
CA ALA A 212 17.84 0.66 16.87
C ALA A 212 18.69 0.87 18.12
N ALA A 213 19.54 -0.11 18.42
CA ALA A 213 20.49 -0.09 19.53
C ALA A 213 21.67 -1.03 19.26
N ASP A 214 22.77 -0.86 19.99
CA ASP A 214 23.95 -1.74 19.86
C ASP A 214 23.84 -3.01 20.70
N SER A 215 22.97 -2.99 21.71
CA SER A 215 22.58 -4.14 22.52
C SER A 215 21.16 -3.96 23.05
N VAL A 216 20.44 -5.07 23.24
CA VAL A 216 19.12 -5.06 23.92
C VAL A 216 19.19 -4.47 25.34
N SER A 217 20.37 -4.49 25.98
CA SER A 217 20.59 -3.89 27.30
C SER A 217 20.54 -2.36 27.29
N ASP A 218 20.63 -1.73 26.11
CA ASP A 218 20.52 -0.27 25.94
C ASP A 218 19.04 0.18 25.81
N LEU A 219 18.11 -0.77 25.68
CA LEU A 219 16.67 -0.49 25.58
C LEU A 219 16.03 -0.42 26.98
N PRO A 220 14.97 0.41 27.17
CA PRO A 220 14.26 0.52 28.46
C PRO A 220 13.31 -0.67 28.70
N VAL A 221 13.81 -1.90 28.55
CA VAL A 221 13.05 -3.15 28.68
C VAL A 221 13.70 -4.07 29.70
N ASN A 222 12.89 -4.93 30.32
CA ASN A 222 13.36 -5.92 31.29
C ASN A 222 12.58 -7.23 31.15
N GLY A 223 13.12 -8.31 31.70
CA GLY A 223 12.42 -9.59 31.79
C GLY A 223 12.18 -10.26 30.44
N GLU A 224 11.04 -10.94 30.32
CA GLU A 224 10.70 -11.77 29.15
C GLU A 224 10.55 -10.96 27.86
N TRP A 225 10.05 -9.72 27.94
CA TRP A 225 9.89 -8.88 26.75
C TRP A 225 11.22 -8.49 26.13
N GLY A 226 12.22 -8.13 26.95
CA GLY A 226 13.57 -7.87 26.45
C GLY A 226 14.23 -9.10 25.84
N GLN A 227 14.00 -10.29 26.41
CA GLN A 227 14.50 -11.54 25.81
C GLN A 227 13.85 -11.80 24.45
N TRP A 228 12.53 -11.59 24.34
CA TRP A 228 11.82 -11.71 23.07
C TRP A 228 12.33 -10.71 22.01
N MET A 229 12.57 -9.45 22.39
CA MET A 229 13.18 -8.47 21.47
C MET A 229 14.55 -8.94 20.99
N ALA A 230 15.39 -9.44 21.89
CA ALA A 230 16.72 -9.95 21.55
C ALA A 230 16.68 -11.16 20.61
N GLU A 231 15.72 -12.07 20.78
CA GLU A 231 15.51 -13.20 19.86
C GLU A 231 15.06 -12.75 18.46
N GLY A 232 14.36 -11.62 18.38
CA GLY A 232 13.91 -11.00 17.13
C GLY A 232 14.89 -10.00 16.53
N GLU A 233 16.11 -9.89 17.04
CA GLU A 233 17.08 -8.90 16.56
C GLU A 233 17.47 -9.14 15.08
N THR A 234 17.65 -8.04 14.34
CA THR A 234 18.06 -8.09 12.93
C THR A 234 19.11 -7.02 12.63
N GLU A 235 19.95 -7.26 11.63
CA GLU A 235 20.88 -6.24 11.12
C GLU A 235 20.16 -5.33 10.10
N PRO A 236 20.33 -4.00 10.18
CA PRO A 236 19.75 -3.06 9.24
C PRO A 236 20.25 -3.31 7.79
N GLY A 237 19.33 -3.49 6.85
CA GLY A 237 19.63 -3.53 5.41
C GLY A 237 19.89 -2.14 4.78
N PHE A 238 20.03 -1.11 5.61
CA PHE A 238 20.12 0.30 5.23
C PHE A 238 21.04 1.05 6.20
N PRO A 239 21.50 2.28 5.88
CA PRO A 239 22.37 3.04 6.78
C PRO A 239 21.70 3.29 8.14
N SER A 240 22.31 2.76 9.20
CA SER A 240 21.87 2.89 10.59
C SER A 240 23.07 3.26 11.48
N PRO A 241 22.88 4.10 12.51
CA PRO A 241 23.93 4.44 13.46
C PRO A 241 24.22 3.32 14.47
N HIS A 242 23.30 2.35 14.60
CA HIS A 242 23.43 1.21 15.52
C HIS A 242 23.44 -0.12 14.76
N ARG A 243 24.04 -1.12 15.42
CA ARG A 243 24.24 -2.46 14.84
C ARG A 243 22.95 -3.25 14.64
N TYR A 244 21.99 -3.13 15.55
CA TYR A 244 20.80 -3.99 15.55
C TYR A 244 19.51 -3.18 15.53
N LEU A 245 18.49 -3.79 14.93
CA LEU A 245 17.09 -3.41 15.01
C LEU A 245 16.35 -4.43 15.86
N TYR A 246 15.60 -3.95 16.84
CA TYR A 246 14.81 -4.76 17.74
C TYR A 246 13.32 -4.52 17.50
N PRO A 247 12.51 -5.56 17.22
CA PRO A 247 11.08 -5.41 17.00
C PRO A 247 10.38 -5.01 18.31
N THR A 248 9.45 -4.06 18.27
CA THR A 248 8.64 -3.72 19.46
C THR A 248 7.41 -4.61 19.60
N GLY A 249 6.99 -5.25 18.50
CA GLY A 249 5.73 -5.98 18.40
C GLY A 249 4.57 -5.11 17.90
N ASP A 250 4.77 -3.80 17.81
CA ASP A 250 3.74 -2.86 17.34
C ASP A 250 3.78 -2.70 15.82
N VAL A 251 2.62 -2.33 15.26
CA VAL A 251 2.49 -1.85 13.89
C VAL A 251 2.25 -0.36 13.94
N GLY A 252 2.84 0.38 13.02
CA GLY A 252 2.64 1.82 12.92
C GLY A 252 2.93 2.34 11.53
N MET A 253 2.79 3.64 11.34
CA MET A 253 3.18 4.32 10.11
C MET A 253 3.77 5.69 10.42
N TRP A 254 4.71 6.11 9.57
CA TRP A 254 5.16 7.49 9.55
C TRP A 254 4.01 8.42 9.14
N THR A 255 3.67 9.40 9.97
CA THR A 255 2.70 10.46 9.61
C THR A 255 3.41 11.67 9.00
N SER A 256 4.69 11.84 9.33
CA SER A 256 5.61 12.81 8.76
C SER A 256 7.04 12.27 8.87
N ARG A 257 8.03 13.05 8.49
CA ARG A 257 9.45 12.63 8.58
C ARG A 257 9.96 12.48 10.02
N ASP A 258 9.28 13.09 10.99
CA ASP A 258 9.71 13.19 12.39
C ASP A 258 8.66 12.60 13.37
N SER A 259 7.56 12.03 12.86
CA SER A 259 6.47 11.48 13.67
C SER A 259 5.93 10.15 13.12
N ILE A 260 5.71 9.21 14.03
CA ILE A 260 5.11 7.89 13.82
C ILE A 260 3.80 7.84 14.61
N LYS A 261 2.78 7.22 14.03
CA LYS A 261 1.56 6.84 14.72
C LYS A 261 1.47 5.32 14.80
N LEU A 262 1.26 4.79 16.01
CA LEU A 262 0.94 3.38 16.21
C LEU A 262 -0.48 3.07 15.74
N LEU A 263 -0.67 1.86 15.23
CA LEU A 263 -1.95 1.34 14.74
C LEU A 263 -2.39 0.18 15.65
N ASP A 264 -3.68 0.17 15.96
CA ASP A 264 -4.36 -0.89 16.72
C ASP A 264 -4.68 -2.14 15.88
#